data_AF-A0A7V9KGF9-F1
#
_entry.id   AF-A0A7V9KGF9-F1
#
_cell.length_a   1.000
_cell.length_b   1.000
_cell.length_c   1.000
_cell.angle_alpha   90.00
_cell.angle_beta   90.00
_cell.angle_gamma   90.00
#
_symmetry.space_group_name_H-M   'P 1'
#
loop_
_entity.id
_entity.type
_entity.pdbx_description
1 polymer ?
#
loop_
_entity_poly.entity_id
_entity_poly.type
_entity_poly.pdbx_seq_one_letter_code
_entity_poly.pdbx_strand_id
1 'polypeptide(L)'
;MTANGPPGEPGPGGLPATPHELPLDRGKIDALLTRVRDGEEVDLLDELLAAVDWSDFGSDPGIPLSPLEQQQLAGYYRAKFADIGALYLAELLATEFMTEQRARGDIVFSDRLLALGRAEPELWAEISRFFRRKEMVTALLIQAHRPIASHEIPTVHRTE
;
A
#
# COMPACT_ATOMS: atom_id res chain seq x y z
N MET A 1 16.38 -0.45 -15.88
CA MET A 1 16.39 1.01 -15.64
C MET A 1 15.21 1.34 -14.74
N THR A 2 15.50 1.61 -13.47
CA THR A 2 14.53 1.89 -12.41
C THR A 2 13.96 3.30 -12.58
N ALA A 3 12.62 3.42 -12.54
CA ALA A 3 11.92 4.69 -12.63
C ALA A 3 11.77 5.27 -11.22
N ASN A 4 12.60 6.26 -10.88
CA ASN A 4 12.51 6.99 -9.62
C ASN A 4 11.51 8.14 -9.76
N GLY A 5 10.42 8.08 -8.99
CA GLY A 5 9.60 9.24 -8.67
C GLY A 5 10.38 10.26 -7.82
N PRO A 6 9.82 11.46 -7.57
CA PRO A 6 10.47 12.41 -6.69
C PRO A 6 10.58 11.77 -5.30
N PRO A 7 11.77 11.79 -4.66
CA PRO A 7 11.94 11.19 -3.35
C PRO A 7 11.05 11.95 -2.36
N GLY A 8 10.17 11.24 -1.66
CA GLY A 8 9.71 11.71 -0.36
C GLY A 8 10.96 12.00 0.48
N GLU A 9 10.93 13.06 1.30
CA GLU A 9 12.07 13.36 2.17
C GLU A 9 12.39 12.09 2.98
N PRO A 10 13.60 11.52 2.82
CA PRO A 10 13.94 10.29 3.53
C PRO A 10 13.83 10.55 5.03
N GLY A 11 13.22 9.60 5.75
CA GLY A 11 13.19 9.65 7.20
C GLY A 11 14.61 9.72 7.78
N PRO A 12 14.75 10.09 9.06
CA PRO A 12 16.07 10.13 9.70
C PRO A 12 16.79 8.79 9.51
N GLY A 13 17.93 8.82 8.80
CA GLY A 13 18.74 7.63 8.50
C GLY A 13 18.49 6.96 7.14
N GLY A 14 17.69 7.52 6.23
CA GLY A 14 17.43 6.92 4.92
C GLY A 14 16.34 5.83 4.92
N LEU A 15 15.66 5.68 6.05
CA LEU A 15 14.53 4.75 6.20
C LEU A 15 13.24 5.36 5.64
N PRO A 16 12.38 4.55 4.98
CA PRO A 16 11.03 4.91 4.57
C PRO A 16 10.24 5.66 5.64
N ALA A 17 9.79 6.86 5.28
CA ALA A 17 8.95 7.69 6.12
C ALA A 17 7.49 7.22 6.09
N THR A 18 7.05 6.69 4.96
CA THR A 18 5.66 6.34 4.69
C THR A 18 5.53 4.92 4.12
N PRO A 19 4.34 4.28 4.18
CA PRO A 19 4.17 2.92 3.69
C PRO A 19 4.48 2.72 2.20
N HIS A 20 4.31 3.76 1.37
CA HIS A 20 4.52 3.67 -0.07
C HIS A 20 5.99 3.75 -0.50
N GLU A 21 6.88 4.04 0.44
CA GLU A 21 8.32 4.01 0.23
C GLU A 21 8.92 2.63 0.59
N LEU A 22 8.13 1.72 1.17
CA LEU A 22 8.58 0.37 1.46
C LEU A 22 8.81 -0.43 0.16
N PRO A 23 9.91 -1.18 0.06
CA PRO A 23 10.12 -2.11 -1.06
C PRO A 23 9.19 -3.32 -0.87
N LEU A 24 8.27 -3.54 -1.80
CA LEU A 24 7.26 -4.58 -1.69
C LEU A 24 7.51 -5.71 -2.70
N ASP A 25 7.47 -6.94 -2.20
CA ASP A 25 7.38 -8.16 -2.99
C ASP A 25 5.94 -8.33 -3.50
N ARG A 26 5.75 -8.00 -4.76
CA ARG A 26 4.45 -8.07 -5.44
C ARG A 26 3.91 -9.49 -5.58
N GLY A 27 4.76 -10.51 -5.57
CA GLY A 27 4.34 -11.92 -5.59
C GLY A 27 3.56 -12.29 -4.33
N LYS A 28 3.97 -11.76 -3.18
CA LYS A 28 3.26 -11.95 -1.91
C LYS A 28 1.90 -11.24 -1.89
N ILE A 29 1.80 -10.07 -2.53
CA ILE A 29 0.54 -9.32 -2.65
C ILE A 29 -0.46 -10.10 -3.53
N ASP A 30 0.00 -10.69 -4.63
CA ASP A 30 -0.87 -11.57 -5.45
C ASP A 30 -1.39 -12.80 -4.65
N ALA A 31 -0.52 -13.43 -3.85
CA ALA A 31 -0.92 -14.52 -2.96
C ALA A 31 -1.93 -14.07 -1.89
N LEU A 32 -1.75 -12.87 -1.32
CA LEU A 32 -2.71 -12.26 -0.40
C LEU A 32 -4.10 -12.12 -1.04
N LEU A 33 -4.18 -11.64 -2.28
CA LEU A 33 -5.47 -11.47 -2.96
C LEU A 33 -6.16 -12.81 -3.23
N THR A 34 -5.39 -13.88 -3.47
CA THR A 34 -5.95 -15.23 -3.58
C THR A 34 -6.58 -15.68 -2.26
N ARG A 35 -5.85 -15.53 -1.15
CA ARG A 35 -6.32 -15.85 0.21
C ARG A 35 -7.60 -15.09 0.59
N VAL A 36 -7.63 -13.78 0.36
CA VAL A 36 -8.81 -12.93 0.66
C VAL A 36 -10.01 -13.31 -0.21
N ARG A 37 -9.80 -13.71 -1.48
CA ARG A 37 -10.89 -14.22 -2.35
C ARG A 37 -11.49 -15.52 -1.83
N ASP A 38 -10.68 -16.34 -1.18
CA ASP A 38 -11.13 -17.57 -0.52
C ASP A 38 -11.83 -17.30 0.83
N GLY A 39 -11.99 -16.03 1.21
CA GLY A 39 -12.72 -15.59 2.39
C GLY A 39 -11.85 -15.43 3.64
N GLU A 40 -10.52 -15.43 3.50
CA GLU A 40 -9.63 -15.19 4.63
C GLU A 40 -9.73 -13.75 5.14
N GLU A 41 -9.97 -13.60 6.44
CA GLU A 41 -9.90 -12.31 7.14
C GLU A 41 -8.45 -12.00 7.53
N VAL A 42 -8.01 -10.77 7.24
CA VAL A 42 -6.61 -10.36 7.40
C VAL A 42 -6.49 -8.99 8.07
N ASP A 43 -5.37 -8.77 8.74
CA ASP A 43 -4.91 -7.43 9.13
C ASP A 43 -4.06 -6.86 7.98
N LEU A 44 -4.54 -5.78 7.35
CA LEU A 44 -3.88 -5.21 6.17
C LEU A 44 -2.50 -4.62 6.47
N LEU A 45 -2.25 -4.14 7.70
CA LEU A 45 -0.94 -3.64 8.07
C LEU A 45 0.05 -4.81 8.20
N ASP A 46 -0.39 -5.93 8.76
CA ASP A 46 0.44 -7.12 8.88
C ASP A 46 0.77 -7.73 7.53
N GLU A 47 -0.23 -7.81 6.64
CA GLU A 47 -0.01 -8.33 5.29
C GLU A 47 0.88 -7.39 4.47
N LEU A 48 0.75 -6.08 4.64
CA LEU A 48 1.69 -5.12 4.04
C LEU A 48 3.12 -5.39 4.51
N LEU A 49 3.35 -5.53 5.82
CA LEU A 49 4.68 -5.76 6.39
C LEU A 49 5.24 -7.14 6.03
N ALA A 50 4.38 -8.15 5.89
CA ALA A 50 4.77 -9.46 5.38
C ALA A 50 5.20 -9.40 3.90
N ALA A 51 4.61 -8.48 3.12
CA ALA A 51 4.96 -8.23 1.74
C ALA A 51 6.26 -7.42 1.56
N VAL A 52 6.84 -6.83 2.60
CA VAL A 52 8.10 -6.07 2.47
C VAL A 52 9.28 -6.98 2.15
N ASP A 53 10.11 -6.54 1.21
CA ASP A 53 11.44 -7.11 0.97
C ASP A 53 12.45 -6.46 1.93
N TRP A 54 12.66 -7.10 3.07
CA TRP A 54 13.59 -6.59 4.10
C TRP A 54 15.07 -6.68 3.70
N SER A 55 15.40 -7.38 2.61
CA SER A 55 16.79 -7.55 2.18
C SER A 55 17.42 -6.24 1.69
N ASP A 56 16.60 -5.29 1.23
CA ASP A 56 17.02 -3.95 0.79
C ASP A 56 17.48 -3.03 1.94
N PHE A 57 17.30 -3.44 3.21
CA PHE A 57 17.65 -2.66 4.41
C PHE A 57 18.98 -3.05 5.06
N GLY A 58 19.76 -3.94 4.45
CA GLY A 58 21.06 -4.35 4.97
C GLY A 58 21.99 -3.16 5.22
N SER A 59 22.62 -3.13 6.40
CA SER A 59 23.55 -2.06 6.82
C SER A 59 24.82 -1.98 5.96
N ASP A 60 25.13 -3.05 5.22
CA ASP A 60 26.18 -3.10 4.21
C ASP A 60 25.61 -3.66 2.90
N PRO A 61 25.95 -3.08 1.73
CA PRO A 61 25.46 -3.56 0.44
C PRO A 61 25.77 -5.06 0.25
N GLY A 62 24.71 -5.87 0.13
CA GLY A 62 24.83 -7.32 -0.09
C GLY A 62 24.92 -8.16 1.18
N ILE A 63 24.88 -7.58 2.38
CA ILE A 63 24.71 -8.31 3.63
C ILE A 63 23.23 -8.25 4.06
N PRO A 64 22.47 -9.35 3.95
CA PRO A 64 21.07 -9.36 4.34
C PRO A 64 20.94 -9.20 5.85
N LEU A 65 19.86 -8.54 6.28
CA LEU A 65 19.47 -8.50 7.68
C LEU A 65 19.23 -9.92 8.21
N SER A 66 19.68 -10.18 9.43
CA SER A 66 19.34 -11.41 10.15
C SER A 66 17.82 -11.49 10.41
N PRO A 67 17.26 -12.69 10.62
CA PRO A 67 15.82 -12.83 10.91
C PRO A 67 15.36 -12.01 12.12
N LEU A 68 16.22 -11.84 13.13
CA LEU A 68 15.92 -11.04 14.31
C LEU A 68 15.84 -9.54 13.97
N GLU A 69 16.76 -9.04 13.16
CA GLU A 69 16.75 -7.64 12.70
C GLU A 69 15.54 -7.34 11.81
N GLN A 70 15.19 -8.28 10.92
CA GLN A 70 13.97 -8.16 10.10
C GLN A 70 12.73 -8.11 11.00
N GLN A 71 12.63 -8.96 12.01
CA GLN A 71 11.51 -8.96 12.95
C GLN A 71 11.43 -7.64 13.75
N GLN A 72 12.57 -7.13 14.20
CA GLN A 72 12.64 -5.85 14.91
C GLN A 72 12.21 -4.68 14.02
N LEU A 73 12.65 -4.68 12.75
CA LEU A 73 12.29 -3.64 11.78
C LEU A 73 10.81 -3.71 11.41
N ALA A 74 10.26 -4.90 11.20
CA ALA A 74 8.82 -5.09 11.01
C ALA A 74 8.02 -4.61 12.23
N GLY A 75 8.49 -4.91 13.45
CA GLY A 75 7.87 -4.41 14.69
C GLY A 75 7.91 -2.89 14.81
N TYR A 76 9.04 -2.26 14.44
CA TYR A 76 9.18 -0.81 14.36
C TYR A 76 8.16 -0.21 13.40
N TYR A 77 8.05 -0.73 12.17
CA TYR A 77 7.11 -0.20 11.18
C TYR A 77 5.65 -0.48 11.54
N ARG A 78 5.35 -1.61 12.17
CA ARG A 78 4.01 -1.87 12.71
C ARG A 78 3.60 -0.79 13.70
N ALA A 79 4.49 -0.44 14.64
CA ALA A 79 4.22 0.63 15.59
C ALA A 79 4.13 2.00 14.90
N LYS A 80 5.02 2.28 13.94
CA LYS A 80 5.07 3.55 13.19
C LYS A 80 3.80 3.80 12.37
N PHE A 81 3.22 2.75 11.81
CA PHE A 81 2.08 2.83 10.89
C PHE A 81 0.76 2.35 11.51
N ALA A 82 0.72 2.16 12.83
CA ALA A 82 -0.46 1.66 13.54
C ALA A 82 -1.69 2.58 13.44
N ASP A 83 -1.49 3.87 13.15
CA ASP A 83 -2.54 4.87 12.98
C ASP A 83 -3.02 5.00 11.53
N ILE A 84 -2.48 4.20 10.59
CA ILE A 84 -2.88 4.26 9.18
C ILE A 84 -4.17 3.48 8.98
N GLY A 85 -5.17 4.14 8.38
CA GLY A 85 -6.48 3.53 8.13
C GLY A 85 -6.43 2.38 7.13
N ALA A 86 -7.26 1.35 7.36
CA ALA A 86 -7.36 0.16 6.52
C ALA A 86 -7.60 0.46 5.02
N LEU A 87 -8.38 1.50 4.70
CA LEU A 87 -8.62 1.88 3.31
C LEU A 87 -7.35 2.35 2.60
N TYR A 88 -6.50 3.14 3.28
CA TYR A 88 -5.23 3.58 2.69
C TYR A 88 -4.34 2.38 2.35
N LEU A 89 -4.27 1.41 3.28
CA LEU A 89 -3.49 0.18 3.09
C LEU A 89 -4.05 -0.67 1.94
N ALA A 90 -5.38 -0.75 1.82
CA ALA A 90 -6.04 -1.46 0.72
C ALA A 90 -5.73 -0.83 -0.65
N GLU A 91 -5.79 0.51 -0.76
CA GLU A 91 -5.45 1.24 -2.00
C GLU A 91 -3.99 1.02 -2.40
N LEU A 92 -3.09 1.03 -1.41
CA LEU A 92 -1.67 0.77 -1.64
C LEU A 92 -1.43 -0.66 -2.18
N LEU A 93 -1.98 -1.66 -1.49
CA LEU A 93 -1.87 -3.07 -1.91
C LEU A 93 -2.51 -3.29 -3.28
N ALA A 94 -3.65 -2.65 -3.56
CA ALA A 94 -4.30 -2.70 -4.86
C ALA A 94 -3.42 -2.09 -5.97
N THR A 95 -2.74 -0.98 -5.70
CA THR A 95 -1.82 -0.35 -6.67
C THR A 95 -0.67 -1.28 -7.05
N GLU A 96 -0.05 -1.92 -6.05
CA GLU A 96 1.05 -2.86 -6.32
C GLU A 96 0.56 -4.14 -7.01
N PHE A 97 -0.61 -4.66 -6.62
CA PHE A 97 -1.27 -5.76 -7.33
C PHE A 97 -1.51 -5.43 -8.80
N MET A 98 -2.10 -4.27 -9.09
CA MET A 98 -2.37 -3.84 -10.47
C MET A 98 -1.07 -3.65 -11.27
N THR A 99 0.00 -3.20 -10.62
CA THR A 99 1.33 -3.08 -11.23
C THR A 99 1.89 -4.45 -11.61
N GLU A 100 1.72 -5.45 -10.74
CA GLU A 100 2.12 -6.84 -10.99
C GLU A 100 1.30 -7.47 -12.13
N GLN A 101 -0.02 -7.33 -12.11
CA GLN A 101 -0.90 -7.83 -13.18
C GLN A 101 -0.53 -7.24 -14.54
N ARG A 102 -0.12 -5.98 -14.57
CA ARG A 102 0.40 -5.35 -15.79
C ARG A 102 1.76 -5.91 -16.21
N ALA A 103 2.65 -6.21 -15.26
CA ALA A 103 3.95 -6.81 -15.55
C ALA A 103 3.82 -8.24 -16.10
N ARG A 104 2.84 -9.02 -15.61
CA ARG A 104 2.52 -10.37 -16.08
C ARG A 104 1.75 -10.41 -17.41
N GLY A 105 1.16 -9.28 -17.81
CA GLY A 105 0.40 -9.16 -19.05
C GLY A 105 -1.10 -9.47 -18.90
N ASP A 106 -1.58 -9.71 -17.68
CA ASP A 106 -3.01 -9.91 -17.40
C ASP A 106 -3.81 -8.60 -17.59
N ILE A 107 -3.15 -7.46 -17.37
CA ILE A 107 -3.66 -6.13 -17.70
C ILE A 107 -2.83 -5.56 -18.85
N VAL A 108 -3.47 -5.40 -20.00
CA VAL A 108 -2.83 -4.88 -21.22
C VAL A 108 -3.25 -3.44 -21.44
N PHE A 109 -2.27 -2.53 -21.41
CA PHE A 109 -2.47 -1.14 -21.82
C PHE A 109 -2.41 -1.02 -23.34
N SER A 110 -3.25 -0.14 -23.89
CA SER A 110 -3.19 0.19 -25.32
C SER A 110 -1.82 0.71 -25.73
N ASP A 111 -1.43 0.48 -26.99
CA ASP A 111 -0.17 0.99 -27.54
C ASP A 111 -0.03 2.50 -27.39
N ARG A 112 -1.15 3.23 -27.53
CA ARG A 112 -1.20 4.68 -27.34
C ARG A 112 -0.87 5.09 -25.91
N LEU A 113 -1.38 4.35 -24.92
CA LEU A 113 -1.09 4.61 -23.51
C LEU A 113 0.38 4.28 -23.16
N LEU A 114 0.91 3.19 -23.71
CA LEU A 114 2.33 2.83 -23.55
C LEU A 114 3.26 3.84 -24.23
N ALA A 115 2.85 4.38 -25.39
CA ALA A 115 3.58 5.42 -26.09
C ALA A 115 3.63 6.73 -25.28
N LEU A 116 2.53 7.10 -24.62
CA LEU A 116 2.47 8.29 -23.76
C LEU A 116 3.56 8.28 -22.68
N GLY A 117 3.70 7.17 -21.95
CA GLY A 117 4.71 7.07 -20.88
C GLY A 117 6.17 7.16 -21.38
N ARG A 118 6.42 6.94 -22.67
CA ARG A 118 7.76 7.07 -23.28
C ARG A 118 7.97 8.43 -23.94
N ALA A 119 6.97 8.93 -24.64
CA ALA A 119 7.04 10.17 -25.41
C ALA A 119 6.87 11.41 -24.52
N GLU A 120 6.08 11.32 -23.46
CA GLU A 120 5.72 12.42 -22.57
C GLU A 120 5.86 11.99 -21.10
N PRO A 121 7.09 11.71 -20.63
CA PRO A 121 7.33 11.21 -19.27
C PRO A 121 6.90 12.21 -18.18
N GLU A 122 6.98 13.51 -18.44
CA GLU A 122 6.52 14.55 -17.51
C GLU A 122 4.99 14.53 -17.33
N LEU A 123 4.24 14.48 -18.44
CA LEU A 123 2.78 14.35 -18.41
C LEU A 123 2.35 13.06 -17.72
N TRP A 124 3.04 11.95 -18.00
CA TRP A 124 2.81 10.68 -17.32
C TRP A 124 3.00 10.79 -15.79
N ALA A 125 4.05 11.49 -15.36
CA ALA A 125 4.31 11.75 -13.95
C ALA A 125 3.23 12.64 -13.32
N GLU A 126 2.72 13.64 -14.02
CA GLU A 126 1.62 14.49 -13.57
C GLU A 126 0.32 13.70 -13.35
N ILE A 127 -0.07 12.89 -14.35
CA ILE A 127 -1.26 12.03 -14.27
C ILE A 127 -1.12 11.08 -13.08
N SER A 128 0.03 10.41 -12.96
CA SER A 128 0.30 9.46 -11.87
C SER A 128 0.22 10.15 -10.50
N ARG A 129 0.78 11.37 -10.38
CA ARG A 129 0.73 12.15 -9.14
C ARG A 129 -0.70 12.54 -8.77
N PHE A 130 -1.52 12.89 -9.75
CA PHE A 130 -2.93 13.24 -9.51
C PHE A 130 -3.70 12.07 -8.90
N PHE A 131 -3.64 10.88 -9.50
CA PHE A 131 -4.35 9.70 -8.99
C PHE A 131 -3.86 9.30 -7.59
N ARG A 132 -2.55 9.26 -7.36
CA ARG A 132 -1.98 8.99 -6.02
C ARG A 132 -2.47 9.97 -4.97
N ARG A 133 -2.51 11.26 -5.30
CA ARG A 133 -2.96 12.29 -4.35
C ARG A 133 -4.44 12.17 -4.06
N LYS A 134 -5.25 11.81 -5.06
CA LYS A 134 -6.68 11.53 -4.89
C LYS A 134 -6.90 10.31 -3.98
N GLU A 135 -6.16 9.23 -4.18
CA GLU A 135 -6.23 8.01 -3.34
C GLU A 135 -5.90 8.35 -1.88
N MET A 136 -4.76 9.03 -1.65
CA MET A 136 -4.36 9.47 -0.31
C MET A 136 -5.43 10.34 0.36
N VAL A 137 -5.96 11.34 -0.34
CA VAL A 137 -7.01 12.21 0.22
C VAL A 137 -8.28 11.43 0.52
N THR A 138 -8.68 10.50 -0.36
CA THR A 138 -9.85 9.63 -0.14
C THR A 138 -9.70 8.82 1.13
N ALA A 139 -8.52 8.23 1.32
CA ALA A 139 -8.24 7.44 2.51
C ALA A 139 -8.23 8.29 3.79
N LEU A 140 -7.62 9.48 3.77
CA LEU A 140 -7.64 10.42 4.89
C LEU A 140 -9.06 10.87 5.27
N LEU A 141 -9.90 11.14 4.26
CA LEU A 141 -11.30 11.54 4.48
C LEU A 141 -12.13 10.41 5.08
N ILE A 142 -11.95 9.18 4.61
CA ILE A 142 -12.64 8.01 5.18
C ILE A 142 -12.13 7.70 6.59
N GLN A 143 -10.83 7.84 6.85
CA GLN A 143 -10.28 7.68 8.19
C GLN A 143 -10.84 8.73 9.17
N ALA A 144 -10.99 9.97 8.72
CA ALA A 144 -11.61 11.02 9.51
C ALA A 144 -13.15 10.88 9.62
N HIS A 145 -13.77 10.07 8.75
CA HIS A 145 -15.20 9.85 8.73
C HIS A 145 -15.64 9.09 9.98
N ARG A 146 -16.30 9.80 10.90
CA ARG A 146 -17.04 9.16 11.99
C ARG A 146 -18.40 8.71 11.46
N PRO A 147 -18.74 7.42 11.57
CA PRO A 147 -20.11 6.99 11.32
C PRO A 147 -21.03 7.79 12.25
N ILE A 148 -22.13 8.33 11.71
CA ILE A 148 -23.21 8.79 12.57
C ILE A 148 -23.67 7.54 13.32
N ALA A 149 -23.53 7.52 14.64
CA ALA A 149 -24.04 6.43 15.46
C ALA A 149 -25.49 6.22 15.06
N SER A 150 -25.80 5.03 14.56
CA SER A 150 -27.17 4.61 14.30
C SER A 150 -27.94 4.88 15.58
N HIS A 151 -28.85 5.87 15.55
CA HIS A 151 -29.80 6.05 16.64
C HIS A 151 -30.49 4.71 16.83
N GLU A 152 -30.27 4.07 17.97
CA GLU A 152 -31.08 2.94 18.40
C GLU A 152 -32.53 3.41 18.33
N ILE A 153 -33.28 2.88 17.37
CA ILE A 153 -34.73 3.08 17.32
C ILE A 153 -35.25 2.39 18.58
N PRO A 154 -35.86 3.12 19.54
CA PRO A 154 -36.37 2.48 20.75
C PRO A 154 -37.41 1.45 20.34
N THR A 155 -37.15 0.18 20.63
CA THR A 155 -38.14 -0.87 20.54
C THR A 155 -39.26 -0.56 21.52
N VAL A 156 -40.35 0.03 21.00
CA VAL A 156 -41.59 0.17 21.76
C VAL A 156 -42.10 -1.24 22.00
N HIS A 157 -41.86 -1.78 23.20
CA HIS A 157 -42.57 -2.95 23.67
C HIS A 157 -44.06 -2.62 23.71
N ARG A 158 -44.82 -3.15 22.75
CA ARG A 158 -46.28 -3.25 22.88
C ARG A 158 -46.57 -4.21 24.03
N THR A 159 -46.94 -3.66 25.17
CA THR A 159 -47.70 -4.39 26.17
C THR A 159 -49.15 -4.50 25.72
N GLU A 160 -49.69 -5.70 25.96
CA GLU A 160 -51.08 -6.18 25.85
C GLU A 160 -51.50 -6.81 24.52
#